data_AF-A0A939UM50-F1
#
_entry.id   AF-A0A939UM50-F1
#
_cell.length_a   1.000
_cell.length_b   1.000
_cell.length_c   1.000
_cell.angle_alpha   90.00
_cell.angle_beta   90.00
_cell.angle_gamma   90.00
#
_symmetry.space_group_name_H-M   'P 1'
#
loop_
_entity.id
_entity.type
_entity.pdbx_description
1 polymer ?
#
loop_
_entity_poly.entity_id
_entity_poly.type
_entity_poly.pdbx_seq_one_letter_code
_entity_poly.pdbx_strand_id
1 'polypeptide(L)'
;VYRFRLSTTDRPHYKRRIYFAGVHLLDPHYLCVPSLHITIVCLTYSFFRKVFEEEGYASQEKEAWNKELYEGAVRIAETVLYVKQHSVNCIAAALYMTATIYPDLFSEKDALDFLDSMFKTRKDIPADDRDQVVQYMKGLFLQFRNEAKNASDWTEPVKNWLIKMEKSADNR
;
A
#
# COMPACT_ATOMS: atom_id res chain seq x y z
N VAL A 1 -11.54 -1.00 7.43
CA VAL A 1 -11.07 0.39 7.62
C VAL A 1 -11.97 1.41 6.92
N TYR A 2 -12.10 1.36 5.58
CA TYR A 2 -12.82 2.33 4.74
C TYR A 2 -14.04 3.08 5.36
N ARG A 3 -15.12 2.41 5.79
CA ARG A 3 -16.29 3.08 6.41
C ARG A 3 -16.02 3.93 7.66
N PHE A 4 -14.85 3.78 8.31
CA PHE A 4 -14.42 4.58 9.47
C PHE A 4 -13.65 5.84 9.07
N ARG A 5 -12.92 5.83 7.94
CA ARG A 5 -12.26 7.00 7.33
C ARG A 5 -12.20 6.83 5.81
N LEU A 6 -13.14 7.44 5.10
CA LEU A 6 -13.07 7.67 3.64
C LEU A 6 -13.98 8.85 3.29
N SER A 7 -13.50 9.74 2.41
CA SER A 7 -14.36 10.58 1.60
C SER A 7 -14.43 9.94 0.21
N THR A 8 -15.49 9.19 -0.06
CA THR A 8 -15.84 8.84 -1.44
C THR A 8 -16.26 10.12 -2.16
N THR A 9 -15.70 10.36 -3.34
CA THR A 9 -15.81 11.61 -4.06
C THR A 9 -17.23 11.94 -4.53
N ASP A 10 -17.68 13.14 -4.20
CA ASP A 10 -18.28 14.03 -5.19
C ASP A 10 -17.66 15.44 -5.03
N ARG A 11 -17.09 16.00 -6.11
CA ARG A 11 -16.45 17.34 -6.10
C ARG A 11 -16.40 17.98 -7.51
N PRO A 12 -17.40 18.80 -7.87
CA PRO A 12 -17.21 19.93 -8.79
C PRO A 12 -17.77 21.25 -8.21
N HIS A 13 -17.25 22.46 -8.46
CA HIS A 13 -15.94 22.98 -8.91
C HIS A 13 -15.84 24.46 -8.45
N TYR A 14 -14.65 25.06 -8.34
CA TYR A 14 -14.48 26.40 -7.73
C TYR A 14 -15.12 27.56 -8.50
N LYS A 15 -16.08 28.23 -7.86
CA LYS A 15 -16.79 29.39 -8.41
C LYS A 15 -16.09 30.70 -8.01
N ARG A 16 -14.93 30.96 -8.64
CA ARG A 16 -14.23 32.26 -8.76
C ARG A 16 -13.56 32.88 -7.50
N ARG A 17 -13.24 32.16 -6.41
CA ARG A 17 -12.79 32.80 -5.14
C ARG A 17 -11.65 32.09 -4.40
N ILE A 18 -10.95 32.89 -3.57
CA ILE A 18 -9.88 32.55 -2.59
C ILE A 18 -10.17 31.25 -1.83
N TYR A 19 -11.44 30.98 -1.55
CA TYR A 19 -11.95 29.86 -0.75
C TYR A 19 -11.41 28.48 -1.15
N PHE A 20 -11.17 28.19 -2.44
CA PHE A 20 -10.63 26.86 -2.83
C PHE A 20 -9.12 26.70 -2.56
N ALA A 21 -8.40 27.70 -2.04
CA ALA A 21 -7.10 27.49 -1.43
C ALA A 21 -7.19 26.82 -0.03
N GLY A 22 -8.30 27.00 0.70
CA GLY A 22 -8.46 26.48 2.07
C GLY A 22 -8.54 24.96 2.14
N VAL A 23 -9.36 24.34 1.28
CA VAL A 23 -9.49 22.86 1.20
C VAL A 23 -8.32 22.21 0.44
N HIS A 24 -7.25 22.97 0.16
CA HIS A 24 -5.96 22.45 -0.29
C HIS A 24 -4.90 22.44 0.83
N LEU A 25 -5.19 23.04 2.00
CA LEU A 25 -4.24 23.19 3.11
C LEU A 25 -4.54 22.26 4.30
N LEU A 26 -5.80 21.85 4.48
CA LEU A 26 -6.29 21.08 5.63
C LEU A 26 -6.88 19.70 5.28
N ASP A 27 -6.56 19.14 4.10
CA ASP A 27 -7.09 17.84 3.65
C ASP A 27 -6.11 16.70 4.01
N PRO A 28 -6.34 15.87 5.05
CA PRO A 28 -5.37 14.88 5.51
C PRO A 28 -5.42 13.65 4.58
N HIS A 29 -4.37 13.44 3.79
CA HIS A 29 -4.33 12.45 2.71
C HIS A 29 -4.23 10.97 3.17
N TYR A 30 -4.85 10.63 4.31
CA TYR A 30 -5.12 9.26 4.76
C TYR A 30 -6.38 8.64 4.09
N LEU A 31 -6.98 9.36 3.14
CA LEU A 31 -8.22 9.03 2.41
C LEU A 31 -8.24 7.65 1.73
N CYS A 32 -7.07 7.03 1.52
CA CYS A 32 -6.91 5.68 0.98
C CYS A 32 -5.89 4.86 1.81
N VAL A 33 -6.14 4.74 3.12
CA VAL A 33 -5.42 3.79 3.99
C VAL A 33 -6.40 2.68 4.42
N PRO A 34 -6.18 1.40 4.08
CA PRO A 34 -5.17 0.86 3.17
C PRO A 34 -5.34 1.30 1.70
N SER A 35 -4.31 1.11 0.87
CA SER A 35 -4.44 1.30 -0.59
C SER A 35 -5.09 0.08 -1.25
N LEU A 36 -6.33 0.22 -1.71
CA LEU A 36 -6.99 -0.83 -2.50
C LEU A 36 -6.26 -1.15 -3.82
N HIS A 37 -5.57 -0.16 -4.42
CA HIS A 37 -4.81 -0.36 -5.67
C HIS A 37 -3.64 -1.33 -5.45
N ILE A 38 -2.89 -1.16 -4.36
CA ILE A 38 -1.82 -2.08 -3.96
C ILE A 38 -2.38 -3.47 -3.68
N THR A 39 -3.46 -3.58 -2.91
CA THR A 39 -4.12 -4.88 -2.64
C THR A 39 -4.56 -5.58 -3.92
N ILE A 40 -5.09 -4.86 -4.91
CA ILE A 40 -5.48 -5.43 -6.21
C ILE A 40 -4.23 -6.00 -6.92
N VAL A 41 -3.16 -5.22 -7.14
CA VAL A 41 -1.99 -5.74 -7.88
C VAL A 41 -1.27 -6.88 -7.16
N CYS A 42 -1.20 -6.82 -5.82
CA CYS A 42 -0.66 -7.89 -4.99
C CYS A 42 -1.48 -9.18 -5.09
N LEU A 43 -2.81 -9.10 -4.97
CA LEU A 43 -3.67 -10.26 -5.16
C LEU A 43 -3.68 -10.76 -6.60
N THR A 44 -3.53 -9.89 -7.61
CA THR A 44 -3.47 -10.29 -9.01
C THR A 44 -2.25 -11.18 -9.29
N TYR A 45 -1.03 -10.76 -8.92
CA TYR A 45 0.13 -11.61 -9.18
C TYR A 45 0.10 -12.89 -8.32
N SER A 46 -0.35 -12.82 -7.06
CA SER A 46 -0.53 -14.00 -6.21
C SER A 46 -1.57 -14.99 -6.72
N PHE A 47 -2.66 -14.50 -7.30
CA PHE A 47 -3.70 -15.34 -7.90
C PHE A 47 -3.17 -16.03 -9.16
N PHE A 48 -2.55 -15.30 -10.08
CA PHE A 48 -1.97 -15.91 -11.29
C PHE A 48 -0.84 -16.88 -10.96
N ARG A 49 0.02 -16.57 -9.98
CA ARG A 49 1.01 -17.51 -9.42
C ARG A 49 0.38 -18.84 -9.03
N LYS A 50 -0.76 -18.79 -8.33
CA LYS A 50 -1.52 -19.99 -7.95
C LYS A 50 -2.10 -20.71 -9.18
N VAL A 51 -2.75 -20.00 -10.10
CA VAL A 51 -3.35 -20.58 -11.32
C VAL A 51 -2.30 -21.26 -12.21
N PHE A 52 -1.12 -20.68 -12.38
CA PHE A 52 -0.04 -21.30 -13.15
C PHE A 52 0.48 -22.61 -12.52
N GLU A 53 0.36 -22.76 -11.19
CA GLU A 53 0.62 -24.04 -10.51
C GLU A 53 -0.52 -25.05 -10.72
N GLU A 54 -1.78 -24.65 -10.46
CA GLU A 54 -2.94 -25.55 -10.56
C GLU A 54 -3.20 -26.06 -11.99
N GLU A 55 -3.02 -25.21 -13.01
CA GLU A 55 -3.24 -25.55 -14.43
C GLU A 55 -2.02 -26.23 -15.10
N GLY A 56 -0.91 -26.47 -14.37
CA GLY A 56 0.18 -27.33 -14.85
C GLY A 56 1.05 -26.76 -16.00
N TYR A 57 1.17 -25.43 -16.13
CA TYR A 57 2.02 -24.75 -17.13
C TYR A 57 3.49 -25.23 -17.11
N ALA A 58 4.26 -25.01 -18.19
CA ALA A 58 5.68 -25.37 -18.17
C ALA A 58 6.48 -24.42 -17.27
N SER A 59 7.47 -24.92 -16.51
CA SER A 59 8.17 -24.14 -15.47
C SER A 59 8.80 -22.83 -15.99
N GLN A 60 9.31 -22.83 -17.22
CA GLN A 60 9.87 -21.65 -17.89
C GLN A 60 8.79 -20.58 -18.18
N GLU A 61 7.58 -20.99 -18.52
CA GLU A 61 6.43 -20.10 -18.71
C GLU A 61 5.97 -19.52 -17.36
N LYS A 62 5.89 -20.37 -16.31
CA LYS A 62 5.56 -19.92 -14.96
C LYS A 62 6.55 -18.86 -14.47
N GLU A 63 7.86 -19.08 -14.66
CA GLU A 63 8.89 -18.12 -14.27
C GLU A 63 8.74 -16.79 -15.02
N ALA A 64 8.56 -16.85 -16.34
CA ALA A 64 8.40 -15.65 -17.18
C ALA A 64 7.16 -14.83 -16.78
N TRP A 65 5.98 -15.46 -16.69
CA TRP A 65 4.74 -14.76 -16.36
C TRP A 65 4.71 -14.26 -14.92
N ASN A 66 5.16 -15.05 -13.94
CA ASN A 66 5.25 -14.59 -12.56
C ASN A 66 6.19 -13.39 -12.42
N LYS A 67 7.34 -13.41 -13.12
CA LYS A 67 8.27 -12.28 -13.13
C LYS A 67 7.65 -11.03 -13.75
N GLU A 68 7.02 -11.14 -14.92
CA GLU A 68 6.40 -9.99 -15.60
C GLU A 68 5.30 -9.35 -14.73
N LEU A 69 4.40 -10.18 -14.16
CA LEU A 69 3.31 -9.72 -13.29
C LEU A 69 3.84 -9.08 -11.99
N TYR A 70 4.86 -9.67 -11.37
CA TYR A 70 5.47 -9.16 -10.13
C TYR A 70 6.18 -7.82 -10.38
N GLU A 71 7.03 -7.73 -11.40
CA GLU A 71 7.68 -6.47 -11.77
C GLU A 71 6.64 -5.41 -12.19
N GLY A 72 5.55 -5.82 -12.86
CA GLY A 72 4.41 -4.97 -13.19
C GLY A 72 3.74 -4.38 -11.94
N ALA A 73 3.45 -5.23 -10.96
CA ALA A 73 2.88 -4.81 -9.68
C ALA A 73 3.79 -3.84 -8.91
N VAL A 74 5.12 -4.08 -8.89
CA VAL A 74 6.10 -3.16 -8.29
C VAL A 74 6.14 -1.82 -9.04
N ARG A 75 6.17 -1.83 -10.38
CA ARG A 75 6.12 -0.60 -11.20
C ARG A 75 4.84 0.22 -10.94
N ILE A 76 3.70 -0.44 -10.76
CA ILE A 76 2.43 0.23 -10.40
C ILE A 76 2.51 0.82 -8.98
N ALA A 77 3.05 0.07 -8.00
CA ALA A 77 3.20 0.52 -6.62
C ALA A 77 4.14 1.73 -6.48
N GLU A 78 5.22 1.79 -7.26
CA GLU A 78 6.02 3.03 -7.40
C GLU A 78 5.20 4.15 -8.03
N THR A 79 4.54 3.88 -9.17
CA THR A 79 3.84 4.90 -9.96
C THR A 79 2.78 5.64 -9.13
N VAL A 80 1.99 4.94 -8.31
CA VAL A 80 0.95 5.56 -7.48
C VAL A 80 1.49 6.52 -6.40
N LEU A 81 2.76 6.38 -6.01
CA LEU A 81 3.48 7.35 -5.17
C LEU A 81 3.92 8.56 -6.00
N TYR A 82 4.50 8.34 -7.18
CA TYR A 82 4.95 9.42 -8.08
C TYR A 82 3.82 10.35 -8.51
N VAL A 83 2.64 9.81 -8.85
CA VAL A 83 1.44 10.61 -9.16
C VAL A 83 0.69 11.11 -7.92
N LYS A 84 1.24 10.88 -6.71
CA LYS A 84 0.68 11.30 -5.40
C LYS A 84 -0.75 10.82 -5.13
N GLN A 85 -1.18 9.73 -5.75
CA GLN A 85 -2.49 9.10 -5.50
C GLN A 85 -2.52 8.36 -4.16
N HIS A 86 -1.38 7.84 -3.71
CA HIS A 86 -1.22 7.14 -2.44
C HIS A 86 0.05 7.61 -1.72
N SER A 87 0.17 7.31 -0.43
CA SER A 87 1.40 7.51 0.34
C SER A 87 2.04 6.18 0.72
N VAL A 88 3.31 6.20 1.15
CA VAL A 88 4.05 5.03 1.66
C VAL A 88 3.29 4.30 2.79
N ASN A 89 2.52 5.05 3.59
CA ASN A 89 1.65 4.50 4.63
C ASN A 89 0.53 3.61 4.05
N CYS A 90 -0.05 4.05 2.94
CA CYS A 90 -1.14 3.36 2.25
C CYS A 90 -0.66 2.01 1.70
N ILE A 91 0.61 1.92 1.28
CA ILE A 91 1.25 0.67 0.83
C ILE A 91 1.46 -0.28 1.99
N ALA A 92 2.16 0.15 3.06
CA ALA A 92 2.41 -0.69 4.23
C ALA A 92 1.11 -1.25 4.85
N ALA A 93 0.07 -0.41 4.94
CA ALA A 93 -1.26 -0.83 5.40
C ALA A 93 -1.99 -1.78 4.43
N ALA A 94 -1.75 -1.66 3.11
CA ALA A 94 -2.34 -2.55 2.10
C ALA A 94 -1.70 -3.93 2.13
N LEU A 95 -0.37 -4.00 2.21
CA LEU A 95 0.35 -5.27 2.35
C LEU A 95 -0.02 -5.97 3.66
N TYR A 96 -0.15 -5.21 4.76
CA TYR A 96 -0.66 -5.72 6.04
C TYR A 96 -2.07 -6.29 5.91
N MET A 97 -3.00 -5.55 5.30
CA MET A 97 -4.37 -6.00 5.06
C MET A 97 -4.40 -7.27 4.21
N THR A 98 -3.69 -7.27 3.08
CA THR A 98 -3.66 -8.39 2.14
C THR A 98 -3.07 -9.66 2.79
N ALA A 99 -1.94 -9.55 3.50
CA ALA A 99 -1.29 -10.66 4.21
C ALA A 99 -2.03 -11.14 5.48
N THR A 100 -3.12 -10.46 5.87
CA THR A 100 -3.94 -10.82 7.04
C THR A 100 -5.32 -11.34 6.64
N ILE A 101 -5.89 -10.90 5.51
CA ILE A 101 -7.17 -11.41 4.97
C ILE A 101 -6.96 -12.61 4.03
N TYR A 102 -5.85 -12.65 3.27
CA TYR A 102 -5.59 -13.66 2.23
C TYR A 102 -4.23 -14.36 2.40
N PRO A 103 -3.90 -14.92 3.59
CA PRO A 103 -2.57 -15.47 3.89
C PRO A 103 -2.15 -16.61 2.93
N ASP A 104 -3.11 -17.39 2.43
CA ASP A 104 -2.87 -18.52 1.52
C ASP A 104 -2.47 -18.10 0.09
N LEU A 105 -2.75 -16.84 -0.29
CA LEU A 105 -2.37 -16.28 -1.58
C LEU A 105 -1.16 -15.34 -1.45
N PHE A 106 -1.12 -14.57 -0.37
CA PHE A 106 -0.15 -13.50 -0.16
C PHE A 106 0.36 -13.56 1.29
N SER A 107 1.60 -14.00 1.45
CA SER A 107 2.22 -14.25 2.75
C SER A 107 2.88 -13.00 3.36
N GLU A 108 3.28 -13.11 4.63
CA GLU A 108 4.15 -12.11 5.28
C GLU A 108 5.52 -11.98 4.57
N LYS A 109 6.01 -13.07 3.95
CA LYS A 109 7.21 -13.03 3.12
C LYS A 109 6.97 -12.26 1.82
N ASP A 110 5.84 -12.51 1.13
CA ASP A 110 5.47 -11.78 -0.10
C ASP A 110 5.41 -10.26 0.15
N ALA A 111 4.87 -9.83 1.30
CA ALA A 111 4.85 -8.43 1.71
C ALA A 111 6.27 -7.84 1.83
N LEU A 112 7.18 -8.54 2.50
CA LEU A 112 8.54 -8.07 2.73
C LEU A 112 9.40 -8.09 1.46
N ASP A 113 9.28 -9.15 0.64
CA ASP A 113 9.93 -9.26 -0.67
C ASP A 113 9.48 -8.14 -1.62
N PHE A 114 8.18 -7.82 -1.62
CA PHE A 114 7.59 -6.74 -2.42
C PHE A 114 8.13 -5.38 -2.01
N LEU A 115 8.17 -5.08 -0.69
CA LEU A 115 8.76 -3.86 -0.17
C LEU A 115 10.26 -3.75 -0.49
N ASP A 116 11.02 -4.84 -0.35
CA ASP A 116 12.43 -4.87 -0.76
C ASP A 116 12.62 -4.62 -2.25
N SER A 117 11.64 -4.93 -3.09
CA SER A 117 11.75 -4.82 -4.55
C SER A 117 11.35 -3.45 -5.09
N MET A 118 10.63 -2.65 -4.31
CA MET A 118 10.36 -1.25 -4.64
C MET A 118 11.67 -0.46 -4.79
N PHE A 119 11.74 0.37 -5.82
CA PHE A 119 12.84 1.27 -6.14
C PHE A 119 14.21 0.64 -6.46
N LYS A 120 14.37 -0.70 -6.41
CA LYS A 120 15.66 -1.38 -6.69
C LYS A 120 16.31 -0.97 -8.01
N THR A 121 15.49 -0.74 -9.05
CA THR A 121 15.95 -0.39 -10.41
C THR A 121 16.09 1.11 -10.64
N ARG A 122 15.70 1.94 -9.67
CA ARG A 122 15.69 3.41 -9.77
C ARG A 122 17.07 3.97 -9.47
N LYS A 123 17.62 4.68 -10.47
CA LYS A 123 18.93 5.37 -10.43
C LYS A 123 18.79 6.87 -10.18
N ASP A 124 17.56 7.36 -10.22
CA ASP A 124 17.11 8.74 -10.03
C ASP A 124 16.81 9.09 -8.55
N ILE A 125 16.92 8.11 -7.65
CA ILE A 125 16.75 8.26 -6.20
C ILE A 125 18.06 7.83 -5.52
N PRO A 126 18.60 8.59 -4.54
CA PRO A 126 19.73 8.15 -3.72
C PRO A 126 19.46 6.80 -3.02
N ALA A 127 20.51 5.99 -2.82
CA ALA A 127 20.39 4.69 -2.18
C ALA A 127 19.86 4.83 -0.74
N ASP A 128 20.46 5.72 0.04
CA ASP A 128 20.09 5.97 1.44
C ASP A 128 18.62 6.42 1.59
N ASP A 129 18.11 7.22 0.65
CA ASP A 129 16.71 7.69 0.65
C ASP A 129 15.74 6.55 0.32
N ARG A 130 16.06 5.72 -0.69
CA ARG A 130 15.27 4.52 -1.01
C ARG A 130 15.22 3.58 0.18
N ASP A 131 16.37 3.30 0.78
CA ASP A 131 16.49 2.31 1.84
C ASP A 131 15.79 2.83 3.11
N GLN A 132 15.88 4.12 3.44
CA GLN A 132 15.03 4.74 4.47
C GLN A 132 13.53 4.57 4.21
N VAL A 133 13.06 4.82 2.98
CA VAL A 133 11.65 4.67 2.60
C VAL A 133 11.18 3.21 2.68
N VAL A 134 11.99 2.26 2.22
CA VAL A 134 11.69 0.82 2.30
C VAL A 134 11.66 0.35 3.76
N GLN A 135 12.65 0.72 4.57
CA GLN A 135 12.69 0.37 5.99
C GLN A 135 11.54 1.01 6.78
N TYR A 136 11.11 2.23 6.44
CA TYR A 136 9.92 2.85 7.01
C TYR A 136 8.65 2.03 6.71
N MET A 137 8.43 1.65 5.44
CA MET A 137 7.27 0.84 5.05
C MET A 137 7.29 -0.55 5.71
N LYS A 138 8.47 -1.18 5.81
CA LYS A 138 8.66 -2.45 6.53
C LYS A 138 8.35 -2.31 8.02
N GLY A 139 8.89 -1.27 8.67
CA GLY A 139 8.65 -1.00 10.09
C GLY A 139 7.16 -0.80 10.40
N LEU A 140 6.45 -0.03 9.56
CA LEU A 140 5.01 0.19 9.70
C LEU A 140 4.19 -1.08 9.43
N PHE A 141 4.55 -1.88 8.42
CA PHE A 141 3.94 -3.19 8.17
C PHE A 141 4.11 -4.14 9.36
N LEU A 142 5.34 -4.27 9.88
CA LEU A 142 5.65 -5.12 11.04
C LEU A 142 4.99 -4.60 12.33
N GLN A 143 4.87 -3.28 12.50
CA GLN A 143 4.08 -2.68 13.58
C GLN A 143 2.63 -3.16 13.51
N PHE A 144 1.96 -3.06 12.35
CA PHE A 144 0.58 -3.54 12.21
C PHE A 144 0.47 -5.05 12.48
N ARG A 145 1.38 -5.87 11.94
CA ARG A 145 1.42 -7.32 12.21
C ARG A 145 1.63 -7.65 13.69
N ASN A 146 2.38 -6.84 14.43
CA ASN A 146 2.60 -7.05 15.87
C ASN A 146 1.45 -6.52 16.75
N GLU A 147 0.90 -5.34 16.44
CA GLU A 147 -0.31 -4.83 17.11
C GLU A 147 -1.51 -5.79 16.90
N ALA A 148 -1.63 -6.40 15.70
CA ALA A 148 -2.69 -7.34 15.36
C ALA A 148 -2.76 -8.59 16.24
N LYS A 149 -1.65 -9.02 16.87
CA LYS A 149 -1.62 -10.21 17.74
C LYS A 149 -2.52 -10.10 18.98
N ASN A 150 -2.87 -8.87 19.36
CA ASN A 150 -3.72 -8.56 20.52
C ASN A 150 -5.03 -7.86 20.10
N ALA A 151 -5.34 -7.81 18.81
CA ALA A 151 -6.53 -7.17 18.26
C ALA A 151 -7.69 -8.15 18.09
N SER A 152 -8.94 -7.68 18.19
CA SER A 152 -10.12 -8.54 17.90
C SER A 152 -10.47 -8.59 16.41
N ASP A 153 -10.06 -7.58 15.65
CA ASP A 153 -10.24 -7.45 14.20
C ASP A 153 -9.00 -6.80 13.55
N TRP A 154 -8.66 -7.23 12.33
CA TRP A 154 -7.49 -6.74 11.59
C TRP A 154 -7.53 -5.22 11.32
N THR A 155 -8.70 -4.58 11.37
CA THR A 155 -8.75 -3.13 11.15
C THR A 155 -8.29 -2.32 12.36
N GLU A 156 -8.16 -2.90 13.56
CA GLU A 156 -7.82 -2.18 14.79
C GLU A 156 -6.45 -1.51 14.77
N PRO A 157 -5.33 -2.17 14.40
CA PRO A 157 -4.02 -1.50 14.29
C PRO A 157 -4.05 -0.29 13.34
N VAL A 158 -4.74 -0.45 12.19
CA VAL A 158 -4.84 0.61 11.18
C VAL A 158 -5.71 1.77 11.68
N LYS A 159 -6.86 1.49 12.33
CA LYS A 159 -7.70 2.50 13.00
C LYS A 159 -6.91 3.27 14.07
N ASN A 160 -6.19 2.54 14.93
CA ASN A 160 -5.43 3.10 16.04
C ASN A 160 -4.28 3.99 15.54
N TRP A 161 -3.57 3.54 14.50
CA TRP A 161 -2.53 4.35 13.84
C TRP A 161 -3.10 5.61 13.17
N LEU A 162 -4.25 5.53 12.48
CA LEU A 162 -4.92 6.70 11.90
C LEU A 162 -5.24 7.76 12.97
N ILE A 163 -5.76 7.35 14.14
CA ILE A 163 -6.04 8.24 15.28
C ILE A 163 -4.73 8.84 15.86
N LYS A 164 -3.65 8.05 15.97
CA LYS A 164 -2.34 8.55 16.42
C LYS A 164 -1.77 9.60 15.46
N MET A 165 -1.93 9.40 14.15
CA MET A 165 -1.42 10.31 13.11
C MET A 165 -2.17 11.65 13.07
N GLU A 166 -3.50 11.64 13.18
CA GLU A 166 -4.33 12.86 13.27
C GLU A 166 -3.88 13.76 14.42
N LYS A 167 -3.78 13.21 15.64
CA LYS A 167 -3.27 13.92 16.82
C LYS A 167 -1.81 14.38 16.70
N SER A 168 -1.05 13.86 15.73
CA SER A 168 0.33 14.26 15.44
C SER A 168 0.44 15.34 14.33
N ALA A 169 -0.69 15.69 13.72
CA ALA A 169 -0.85 16.79 12.77
C ALA A 169 -1.45 18.03 13.46
N ASP A 170 -2.46 17.84 14.34
CA ASP A 170 -3.13 18.92 15.09
C ASP A 170 -2.21 19.69 16.07
N ASN A 171 -1.03 19.15 16.36
CA ASN A 171 -0.01 19.74 17.26
C ASN A 171 1.18 20.36 16.49
N ARG A 172 0.92 20.95 15.31
CA ARG A 172 1.94 21.59 14.44
C ARG A 172 1.47 22.95 13.91
#